data_AF-A0A0B0CXW3-F1
#
_entry.id   AF-A0A0B0CXW3-F1
#
_cell.length_a   1.000
_cell.length_b   1.000
_cell.length_c   1.000
_cell.angle_alpha   90.00
_cell.angle_beta   90.00
_cell.angle_gamma   90.00
#
_symmetry.space_group_name_H-M   'P 1'
#
loop_
_entity.id
_entity.type
_entity.pdbx_description
1 polymer ?
#
loop_
_entity_poly.entity_id
_entity_poly.type
_entity_poly.pdbx_seq_one_letter_code
_entity_poly.pdbx_strand_id
1 'polypeptide(L)'
;MISFLLVISFIIDGVLVLGLLTLMNRVKKAEELELRQKQVANEIEDLFTSYLMELKEENNRMSELVQASQRQSRSNDHDLNREAHSTLYSPEVKQAFELPTDSYTPPKVKVEEDEEVYEPSQHSRIIEMGRKGHSIEDIAKKLDKGKTEVELLLKLHQKK
;
A
#
# COMPACT_ATOMS: atom_id res chain seq x y z
N MET A 1 -14.41 63.85 29.99
CA MET A 1 -13.97 62.67 30.77
C MET A 1 -14.72 61.41 30.37
N ILE A 2 -16.05 61.32 30.55
CA ILE A 2 -16.85 60.12 30.19
C ILE A 2 -16.72 59.75 28.70
N SER A 3 -16.79 60.71 27.78
CA SER A 3 -16.73 60.44 26.34
C SER A 3 -15.41 59.79 25.91
N PHE A 4 -14.31 60.12 26.58
CA PHE A 4 -13.00 59.51 26.32
C PHE A 4 -12.97 58.03 26.75
N LEU A 5 -13.57 57.71 27.90
CA LEU A 5 -13.71 56.34 28.38
C LEU A 5 -14.62 55.51 27.45
N LEU A 6 -15.69 56.09 26.90
CA LEU A 6 -16.57 55.41 25.94
C LEU A 6 -15.84 55.05 24.63
N VAL A 7 -15.01 55.94 24.11
CA VAL A 7 -14.22 55.67 22.89
C VAL A 7 -13.23 54.53 23.14
N ILE A 8 -12.57 54.50 24.30
CA ILE A 8 -11.65 53.41 24.66
C ILE A 8 -12.40 52.07 24.78
N SER A 9 -13.57 52.07 25.43
CA SER A 9 -14.40 50.86 25.53
C SER A 9 -14.77 50.33 24.15
N PHE A 10 -15.20 51.21 23.24
CA PHE A 10 -15.58 50.84 21.89
C PHE A 10 -14.40 50.27 21.07
N ILE A 11 -13.20 50.81 21.25
CA ILE A 11 -11.99 50.28 20.60
C ILE A 11 -11.67 48.87 21.13
N ILE A 12 -11.76 48.65 22.44
CA ILE A 12 -11.54 47.34 23.05
C ILE A 12 -12.57 46.32 22.54
N ASP A 13 -13.85 46.70 22.49
CA ASP A 13 -14.91 45.86 21.96
C ASP A 13 -14.66 45.50 20.49
N GLY A 14 -14.20 46.45 19.68
CA GLY A 14 -13.80 46.20 18.29
C GLY A 14 -12.65 45.19 18.16
N VAL A 15 -11.62 45.32 19.00
CA VAL A 15 -10.50 44.36 19.04
C VAL A 15 -10.97 42.98 19.48
N LEU A 16 -11.88 42.89 20.46
CA LEU A 16 -12.46 41.63 20.90
C LEU A 16 -13.26 40.95 19.78
N VAL A 17 -14.08 41.69 19.03
CA VAL A 17 -14.83 41.15 17.90
C VAL A 17 -13.88 40.67 16.80
N LEU A 18 -12.82 41.42 16.48
CA LEU A 18 -11.82 40.98 15.50
C LEU A 18 -11.09 39.71 15.96
N GLY A 19 -10.77 39.60 17.25
CA GLY A 19 -10.21 38.39 17.86
C GLY A 19 -11.15 37.19 17.73
N LEU A 20 -12.44 37.39 18.05
CA LEU A 20 -13.48 36.37 17.92
C LEU A 20 -13.64 35.89 16.47
N LEU A 21 -13.69 36.81 15.50
CA LEU A 21 -13.78 36.49 14.08
C LEU A 21 -12.55 35.70 13.59
N THR A 22 -11.35 36.11 14.01
CA THR A 22 -10.11 35.41 13.65
C THR A 22 -10.10 33.98 14.20
N LEU A 23 -10.55 33.80 15.45
CA LEU A 23 -10.66 32.48 16.07
C LEU A 23 -11.69 31.61 15.36
N MET A 24 -12.88 32.14 15.07
CA MET A 24 -13.92 31.43 14.34
C MET A 24 -13.43 30.96 12.96
N ASN A 25 -12.70 31.82 12.23
CA ASN A 25 -12.13 31.46 10.93
C ASN A 25 -11.08 30.34 11.06
N ARG A 26 -10.28 30.34 12.13
CA ARG A 26 -9.30 29.28 12.39
C ARG A 26 -9.98 27.95 12.70
N VAL A 27 -11.03 27.96 13.52
CA VAL A 27 -11.79 26.75 13.89
C VAL A 27 -12.49 26.17 12.66
N LYS A 28 -13.19 26.99 11.88
CA LYS A 28 -13.86 26.55 10.64
C LYS A 28 -12.92 25.91 9.63
N LYS A 29 -11.71 26.47 9.46
CA LYS A 29 -10.68 25.88 8.58
C LYS A 29 -10.22 24.51 9.06
N ALA A 30 -10.09 24.30 10.37
CA ALA A 30 -9.70 23.02 10.92
C ALA A 30 -10.79 21.96 10.72
N GLU A 31 -12.05 22.33 10.95
CA GLU A 31 -13.22 21.47 10.74
C GLU A 31 -13.39 21.08 9.27
N GLU A 32 -13.24 22.03 8.33
CA GLU A 32 -13.30 21.74 6.89
C GLU A 32 -12.21 20.76 6.45
N LEU A 33 -11.00 20.89 7.00
CA LEU A 33 -9.89 19.98 6.72
C LEU A 33 -10.18 18.56 7.19
N GLU A 34 -10.76 18.40 8.38
CA GLU A 34 -11.14 17.09 8.92
C GLU A 34 -12.22 16.42 8.06
N LEU A 35 -13.25 17.18 7.65
CA LEU A 35 -14.30 16.68 6.77
C LEU A 35 -13.73 16.22 5.42
N ARG A 36 -12.84 17.01 4.82
CA ARG A 36 -12.17 16.66 3.55
C ARG A 36 -11.30 15.41 3.70
N GLN A 37 -10.58 15.25 4.81
CA GLN A 37 -9.79 14.04 5.07
C GLN A 37 -10.66 12.80 5.10
N LYS A 38 -11.82 12.86 5.78
CA LYS A 38 -12.77 11.75 5.82
C LYS A 38 -13.34 11.42 4.45
N GLN A 39 -13.67 12.44 3.65
CA GLN A 39 -14.15 12.23 2.29
C GLN A 39 -13.10 11.55 1.41
N VAL A 40 -11.86 12.04 1.43
CA VAL A 40 -10.76 11.44 0.66
C VAL A 40 -10.49 9.99 1.11
N ALA A 41 -10.57 9.70 2.41
CA ALA A 41 -10.44 8.33 2.91
C ALA A 41 -11.49 7.38 2.32
N ASN A 42 -12.76 7.81 2.29
CA ASN A 42 -13.84 7.01 1.68
C ASN A 42 -13.62 6.81 0.17
N GLU A 43 -13.24 7.85 -0.56
CA GLU A 43 -12.94 7.75 -2.00
C GLU A 43 -11.78 6.76 -2.27
N ILE A 44 -10.78 6.75 -1.39
CA ILE A 44 -9.68 5.79 -1.43
C ILE A 44 -10.17 4.35 -1.15
N GLU A 45 -11.02 4.16 -0.14
CA GLU A 45 -11.60 2.85 0.19
C GLU A 45 -12.42 2.28 -0.97
N ASP A 46 -13.23 3.12 -1.62
CA ASP A 46 -14.02 2.74 -2.81
C ASP A 46 -13.11 2.33 -3.98
N LEU A 47 -12.07 3.13 -4.25
CA LEU A 47 -11.10 2.82 -5.31
C LEU A 47 -10.33 1.51 -5.03
N PHE A 48 -9.88 1.31 -3.79
CA PHE A 48 -9.22 0.08 -3.39
C PHE A 48 -10.14 -1.13 -3.53
N THR A 49 -11.42 -0.98 -3.16
CA THR A 49 -12.41 -2.06 -3.29
C THR A 49 -12.62 -2.42 -4.76
N SER A 50 -12.75 -1.42 -5.64
CA SER A 50 -12.84 -1.64 -7.09
C SER A 50 -11.61 -2.37 -7.61
N TYR A 51 -10.42 -1.93 -7.24
CA TYR A 51 -9.16 -2.52 -7.70
C TYR A 51 -8.95 -3.95 -7.17
N LEU A 52 -9.26 -4.20 -5.89
CA LEU A 52 -9.21 -5.56 -5.31
C LEU A 52 -10.21 -6.51 -5.95
N MET A 53 -11.39 -6.00 -6.33
CA MET A 53 -12.38 -6.77 -7.09
C MET A 53 -11.86 -7.12 -8.47
N GLU A 54 -11.30 -6.16 -9.20
CA GLU A 54 -10.69 -6.36 -10.52
C GLU A 54 -9.53 -7.38 -10.46
N LEU A 55 -8.62 -7.25 -9.50
CA LEU A 55 -7.53 -8.21 -9.29
C LEU A 55 -8.03 -9.61 -8.95
N LYS A 56 -9.09 -9.73 -8.14
CA LYS A 56 -9.70 -11.02 -7.81
C LYS A 56 -10.32 -11.66 -9.05
N GLU A 57 -11.02 -10.86 -9.85
CA GLU A 57 -11.61 -11.32 -11.11
C GLU A 57 -10.54 -11.77 -12.10
N GLU A 58 -9.45 -11.01 -12.24
CA GLU A 58 -8.33 -11.37 -13.11
C GLU A 58 -7.61 -12.65 -12.65
N ASN A 59 -7.40 -12.83 -11.34
CA ASN A 59 -6.87 -14.08 -10.77
C ASN A 59 -7.78 -15.29 -11.06
N ASN A 60 -9.10 -15.11 -10.98
CA ASN A 60 -10.06 -16.15 -11.32
C ASN A 60 -10.01 -16.49 -12.82
N ARG A 61 -9.95 -15.47 -13.68
CA ARG A 61 -9.85 -15.64 -15.14
C ARG A 61 -8.57 -16.36 -15.54
N MET A 62 -7.44 -16.01 -14.93
CA MET A 62 -6.17 -16.72 -15.14
C MET A 62 -6.27 -18.18 -14.69
N SER A 63 -6.87 -18.43 -13.53
CA SER A 63 -7.10 -19.81 -13.04
C SER A 63 -7.96 -20.63 -14.00
N GLU A 64 -8.96 -20.00 -14.62
CA GLU A 64 -9.81 -20.64 -15.64
C GLU A 64 -9.04 -20.95 -16.92
N LEU A 65 -8.21 -20.03 -17.43
CA LEU A 65 -7.35 -20.25 -18.60
C LEU A 65 -6.34 -21.38 -18.38
N VAL A 66 -5.72 -21.43 -17.20
CA VAL A 66 -4.79 -22.50 -16.82
C VAL A 66 -5.52 -23.84 -16.74
N GLN A 67 -6.69 -23.90 -16.11
CA GLN A 67 -7.50 -25.13 -16.04
C GLN A 67 -8.00 -25.59 -17.42
N ALA A 68 -8.43 -24.66 -18.28
CA ALA A 68 -8.85 -24.96 -19.65
C ALA A 68 -7.69 -25.56 -20.47
N SER A 69 -6.50 -24.97 -20.35
CA SER A 69 -5.27 -25.47 -20.98
C SER A 69 -4.86 -26.87 -20.47
N GLN A 70 -5.08 -27.13 -19.17
CA GLN A 70 -4.81 -28.45 -18.57
C GLN A 70 -5.84 -29.51 -18.96
N ARG A 71 -7.11 -29.12 -19.15
CA ARG A 71 -8.17 -30.01 -19.67
C ARG A 71 -7.93 -30.41 -21.12
N GLN A 72 -7.43 -29.49 -21.94
CA GLN A 72 -7.09 -29.75 -23.34
C GLN A 72 -5.86 -30.66 -23.50
N SER A 73 -4.99 -30.73 -22.50
CA SER A 73 -3.85 -31.65 -22.44
C SER A 73 -4.21 -33.06 -21.90
N ARG A 74 -5.40 -33.23 -21.31
CA ARG A 74 -5.88 -34.52 -20.75
C ARG A 74 -6.83 -35.28 -21.68
N SER A 75 -7.26 -34.70 -22.80
CA SER A 75 -8.18 -35.35 -23.75
C SER A 75 -7.50 -36.28 -24.77
N ASN A 76 -6.25 -36.68 -24.52
CA ASN A 76 -5.50 -37.59 -25.41
C ASN A 76 -4.97 -38.85 -24.71
N ASP A 77 -5.47 -39.19 -23.51
CA ASP A 77 -5.17 -40.50 -22.92
C ASP A 77 -6.41 -41.14 -22.28
N HIS A 78 -6.50 -42.45 -22.46
CA HIS A 78 -7.69 -43.29 -22.46
C HIS A 78 -8.20 -43.63 -21.03
N ASP A 79 -9.53 -43.67 -20.92
CA ASP A 79 -10.37 -44.66 -20.23
C ASP A 79 -10.36 -44.97 -18.71
N LEU A 80 -11.59 -45.28 -18.29
CA LEU A 80 -12.05 -46.14 -17.20
C LEU A 80 -12.08 -45.61 -15.74
N ASN A 81 -13.33 -45.36 -15.34
CA ASN A 81 -14.01 -46.03 -14.22
C ASN A 81 -14.18 -45.26 -12.89
N ARG A 82 -15.36 -44.64 -12.81
CA ARG A 82 -16.39 -44.87 -11.77
C ARG A 82 -16.25 -44.20 -10.39
N GLU A 83 -17.34 -43.51 -10.10
CA GLU A 83 -17.68 -42.73 -8.93
C GLU A 83 -17.63 -43.51 -7.60
N ALA A 84 -17.21 -42.77 -6.58
CA ALA A 84 -17.68 -42.76 -5.20
C ALA A 84 -17.88 -44.11 -4.48
N HIS A 85 -17.09 -44.34 -3.42
CA HIS A 85 -17.64 -44.66 -2.11
C HIS A 85 -16.60 -44.48 -0.99
N SER A 86 -16.88 -43.54 -0.09
CA SER A 86 -16.31 -43.41 1.25
C SER A 86 -16.98 -44.45 2.16
N THR A 87 -16.18 -45.21 2.93
CA THR A 87 -16.43 -45.62 4.34
C THR A 87 -15.29 -46.49 4.90
N LEU A 88 -14.62 -45.95 5.92
CA LEU A 88 -13.88 -46.52 7.07
C LEU A 88 -13.40 -48.01 7.11
N TYR A 89 -12.07 -48.18 7.29
CA TYR A 89 -11.28 -49.09 8.19
C TYR A 89 -11.86 -50.45 8.64
N SER A 90 -11.19 -51.62 8.74
CA SER A 90 -9.82 -52.21 8.63
C SER A 90 -10.01 -53.77 8.84
N PRO A 91 -9.09 -54.76 8.63
CA PRO A 91 -7.62 -54.69 8.74
C PRO A 91 -6.74 -55.47 7.71
N GLU A 92 -5.50 -54.95 7.60
CA GLU A 92 -4.21 -55.63 7.32
C GLU A 92 -4.02 -56.40 6.00
N VAL A 93 -3.15 -55.88 5.10
CA VAL A 93 -1.72 -56.27 4.95
C VAL A 93 -0.97 -55.26 4.04
N LYS A 94 -0.09 -54.47 4.68
CA LYS A 94 1.25 -53.99 4.27
C LYS A 94 1.53 -53.61 2.80
N GLN A 95 1.47 -52.31 2.50
CA GLN A 95 2.59 -51.57 1.88
C GLN A 95 2.48 -50.09 2.27
N ALA A 96 3.49 -49.57 2.96
CA ALA A 96 3.52 -48.21 3.47
C ALA A 96 3.63 -47.21 2.30
N PHE A 97 2.54 -46.48 2.04
CA PHE A 97 2.61 -45.21 1.33
C PHE A 97 2.39 -44.13 2.39
N GLU A 98 3.48 -43.57 2.90
CA GLU A 98 3.46 -42.39 3.74
C GLU A 98 2.88 -41.24 2.92
N LEU A 99 1.66 -40.82 3.24
CA LEU A 99 1.20 -39.48 2.89
C LEU A 99 2.11 -38.52 3.66
N PRO A 100 2.90 -37.66 3.01
CA PRO A 100 3.42 -36.50 3.72
C PRO A 100 2.20 -35.71 4.14
N THR A 101 1.95 -35.63 5.45
CA THR A 101 1.27 -34.48 6.04
C THR A 101 2.15 -33.28 5.72
N ASP A 102 2.00 -32.78 4.50
CA ASP A 102 2.83 -31.70 3.98
C ASP A 102 2.34 -30.42 4.67
N SER A 103 2.87 -30.20 5.86
CA SER A 103 2.97 -28.88 6.47
C SER A 103 3.61 -28.00 5.42
N TYR A 104 2.79 -27.18 4.75
CA TYR A 104 3.27 -26.15 3.84
C TYR A 104 4.41 -25.41 4.53
N THR A 105 5.62 -25.66 4.05
CA THR A 105 6.81 -24.97 4.50
C THR A 105 7.15 -24.04 3.35
N PRO A 106 6.98 -22.71 3.51
CA PRO A 106 7.35 -21.76 2.49
C PRO A 106 8.78 -22.06 2.02
N PRO A 107 9.06 -21.97 0.71
CA PRO A 107 10.41 -22.17 0.19
C PRO A 107 11.37 -21.28 0.99
N LYS A 108 12.32 -21.90 1.70
CA LYS A 108 13.42 -21.15 2.30
C LYS A 108 14.21 -20.59 1.14
N VAL A 109 14.33 -19.26 1.10
CA VAL A 109 15.21 -18.56 0.15
C VAL A 109 16.55 -19.27 0.22
N LYS A 110 16.96 -19.88 -0.89
CA LYS A 110 18.31 -20.42 -1.00
C LYS A 110 19.22 -19.20 -0.98
N VAL A 111 19.76 -18.89 0.20
CA VAL A 111 20.96 -18.07 0.31
C VAL A 111 22.10 -18.95 -0.18
N GLU A 112 22.11 -19.20 -1.49
CA GLU A 112 23.38 -19.37 -2.19
C GLU A 112 24.10 -18.04 -1.94
N GLU A 113 25.38 -18.07 -1.60
CA GLU A 113 26.21 -16.88 -1.38
C GLU A 113 26.43 -16.07 -2.67
N ASP A 114 25.45 -16.07 -3.57
CA ASP A 114 25.30 -15.09 -4.63
C ASP A 114 24.62 -13.89 -3.99
N GLU A 115 25.41 -12.82 -3.81
CA GLU A 115 24.96 -11.50 -3.39
C GLU A 115 23.52 -11.27 -3.87
N GLU A 116 22.55 -11.19 -2.95
CA GLU A 116 21.21 -10.74 -3.29
C GLU A 116 21.39 -9.43 -4.04
N VAL A 117 21.25 -9.46 -5.37
CA VAL A 117 21.22 -8.26 -6.18
C VAL A 117 19.85 -7.64 -5.92
N TYR A 118 19.71 -7.07 -4.72
CA TYR A 118 18.69 -6.12 -4.42
C TYR A 118 18.95 -4.97 -5.37
N GLU A 119 18.19 -4.90 -6.46
CA GLU A 119 18.17 -3.72 -7.30
C GLU A 119 17.32 -2.66 -6.58
N PRO A 120 17.94 -1.65 -5.93
CA PRO A 120 17.16 -0.60 -5.30
C PRO A 120 16.34 0.10 -6.37
N SER A 121 15.07 0.38 -6.04
CA SER A 121 14.27 1.28 -6.87
C SER A 121 14.99 2.62 -7.06
N GLN A 122 14.72 3.32 -8.17
CA GLN A 122 15.36 4.61 -8.45
C GLN A 122 15.20 5.60 -7.29
N HIS A 123 14.03 5.59 -6.64
CA HIS A 123 13.74 6.39 -5.44
C HIS A 123 14.59 5.96 -4.23
N SER A 124 14.68 4.65 -3.97
CA SER A 124 15.52 4.09 -2.89
C SER A 124 16.98 4.52 -3.07
N ARG A 125 17.48 4.54 -4.30
CA ARG A 125 18.85 4.97 -4.63
C ARG A 125 19.08 6.46 -4.39
N ILE A 126 18.10 7.31 -4.69
CA ILE A 126 18.14 8.76 -4.37
C ILE A 126 18.27 8.97 -2.86
N ILE A 127 17.44 8.26 -2.08
CA ILE A 127 17.40 8.37 -0.61
C ILE A 127 18.71 7.87 -0.01
N GLU A 128 19.22 6.73 -0.48
CA GLU A 128 20.47 6.16 0.00
C GLU A 128 21.66 7.10 -0.28
N MET A 129 21.75 7.66 -1.48
CA MET A 129 22.80 8.63 -1.82
C MET A 129 22.67 9.94 -1.03
N GLY A 130 21.44 10.40 -0.77
CA GLY A 130 21.18 11.52 0.13
C GLY A 130 21.63 11.24 1.56
N ARG A 131 21.38 10.03 2.08
CA ARG A 131 21.85 9.58 3.40
C ARG A 131 23.38 9.44 3.46
N LYS A 132 24.01 9.06 2.34
CA LYS A 132 25.47 9.05 2.17
C LYS A 132 26.07 10.47 2.02
N GLY A 133 25.26 11.53 2.06
CA GLY A 133 25.71 12.92 2.04
C GLY A 133 26.10 13.46 0.66
N HIS A 134 25.65 12.84 -0.43
CA HIS A 134 25.91 13.36 -1.79
C HIS A 134 25.10 14.65 -2.04
N SER A 135 25.65 15.56 -2.85
CA SER A 135 24.93 16.80 -3.23
C SER A 135 23.74 16.48 -4.12
N ILE A 136 22.72 17.34 -4.08
CA ILE A 136 21.49 17.21 -4.88
C ILE A 136 21.84 17.17 -6.38
N GLU A 137 22.82 17.96 -6.80
CA GLU A 137 23.32 18.02 -8.17
C GLU A 137 24.01 16.71 -8.61
N ASP A 138 24.79 16.11 -7.71
CA ASP A 138 25.52 14.88 -8.01
C ASP A 138 24.56 13.70 -8.13
N ILE A 139 23.52 13.66 -7.28
CA ILE A 139 22.45 12.66 -7.34
C ILE A 139 21.65 12.83 -8.64
N ALA A 140 21.27 14.06 -8.98
CA ALA A 140 20.53 14.38 -10.20
C ALA A 140 21.31 13.97 -11.45
N LYS A 141 22.61 14.26 -11.51
CA LYS A 141 23.49 13.92 -12.63
C LYS A 141 23.73 12.40 -12.75
N LYS A 142 23.84 11.70 -11.63
CA LYS A 142 24.14 10.26 -11.60
C LYS A 142 22.93 9.37 -11.90
N LEU A 143 21.72 9.88 -11.66
CA LEU A 143 20.46 9.16 -11.88
C LEU A 143 19.62 9.71 -13.05
N ASP A 144 20.17 10.70 -13.77
CA ASP A 144 19.49 11.41 -14.87
C ASP A 144 18.09 11.92 -14.46
N LYS A 145 18.05 12.62 -13.32
CA LYS A 145 16.83 13.19 -12.73
C LYS A 145 16.92 14.71 -12.60
N GLY A 146 15.76 15.36 -12.52
CA GLY A 146 15.71 16.80 -12.27
C GLY A 146 16.24 17.15 -10.87
N LYS A 147 17.01 18.24 -10.74
CA LYS A 147 17.49 18.73 -9.43
C LYS A 147 16.34 18.96 -8.45
N THR A 148 15.23 19.52 -8.95
CA THR A 148 14.00 19.77 -8.19
C THR A 148 13.33 18.48 -7.73
N GLU A 149 13.35 17.43 -8.55
CA GLU A 149 12.75 16.13 -8.21
C GLU A 149 13.53 15.47 -7.08
N VAL A 150 14.86 15.47 -7.17
CA VAL A 150 15.76 14.96 -6.13
C VAL A 150 15.58 15.74 -4.82
N GLU A 151 15.56 17.08 -4.89
CA GLU A 151 15.35 17.94 -3.73
C GLU A 151 14.00 17.68 -3.05
N LEU A 152 12.93 17.56 -3.85
CA LEU A 152 11.58 17.27 -3.36
C LEU A 152 11.51 15.91 -2.66
N LEU A 153 12.10 14.88 -3.28
CA LEU A 153 12.14 13.53 -2.71
C LEU A 153 12.91 13.47 -1.38
N LEU A 154 14.05 14.15 -1.28
CA LEU A 154 14.81 14.23 -0.03
C LEU A 154 14.02 14.97 1.06
N LYS A 155 13.36 16.09 0.73
CA LYS A 155 12.54 16.85 1.67
C LYS A 155 11.33 16.08 2.18
N LEU A 156 10.68 15.28 1.33
CA LEU A 156 9.54 14.45 1.72
C LEU A 156 9.94 13.38 2.74
N HIS A 157 11.16 12.82 2.61
CA HIS A 157 11.67 11.78 3.49
C HIS A 157 12.40 12.27 4.76
N GLN A 158 12.84 13.53 4.80
CA GLN A 158 13.48 14.11 6.00
C GLN A 158 12.48 14.44 7.13
N LYS A 159 11.18 14.50 6.84
CA LYS A 159 10.15 14.88 7.82
C LYS A 159 9.67 13.66 8.61
N LYS A 160 10.41 13.30 9.66
CA LYS A 160 9.91 12.49 10.78
C LYS A 160 9.91 13.34 12.04
#